data_AF-A0A354THG4-F1
#
_entry.id   AF-A0A354THG4-F1
#
_cell.length_a   1.000
_cell.length_b   1.000
_cell.length_c   1.000
_cell.angle_alpha   90.00
_cell.angle_beta   90.00
_cell.angle_gamma   90.00
#
_symmetry.space_group_name_H-M   'P 1'
#
loop_
_entity.id
_entity.type
_entity.pdbx_description
1 polymer ?
#
loop_
_entity_poly.entity_id
_entity_poly.type
_entity_poly.pdbx_seq_one_letter_code
_entity_poly.pdbx_strand_id
1 'polypeptide(L)'
;MSHQPVNPSPDIVRLRNEGYEVEIRGTHLLVSHVPCVNASGQIEFGTLVSTLALAGNAITKPDTHVVHFIGPHPCHKDGSIMSQIQHSSQAQTLAEGIVANHSFSHKPKNGYPDYYEKMNRYAEVISAPAQSLDPAVTAKTFRVIEAKPEE
;
A
#
# COMPACT_ATOMS: atom_id res chain seq x y z
N MET A 1 -7.22 26.63 5.44
CA MET A 1 -5.75 26.78 5.33
C MET A 1 -5.37 26.17 4.00
N SER A 2 -4.87 26.95 3.05
CA SER A 2 -4.55 26.45 1.71
C SER A 2 -3.33 25.54 1.79
N HIS A 3 -3.54 24.23 1.73
CA HIS A 3 -2.44 23.28 1.58
C HIS A 3 -1.81 23.52 0.19
N GLN A 4 -0.59 24.06 0.18
CA GLN A 4 0.20 24.08 -1.04
C GLN A 4 0.31 22.64 -1.55
N PRO A 5 0.12 22.40 -2.86
CA PRO A 5 0.24 21.05 -3.40
C PRO A 5 1.61 20.48 -2.99
N VAL A 6 1.61 19.30 -2.37
CA VAL A 6 2.84 18.57 -2.09
C VAL A 6 3.56 18.38 -3.43
N ASN A 7 4.84 18.78 -3.48
CA ASN A 7 5.62 18.67 -4.71
C ASN A 7 5.60 17.20 -5.18
N PRO A 8 5.28 16.89 -6.46
CA PRO A 8 5.25 15.52 -6.93
C PRO A 8 6.61 14.84 -6.68
N SER A 9 6.62 13.93 -5.72
CA SER A 9 7.82 13.16 -5.40
C SER A 9 8.09 12.15 -6.54
N PRO A 10 9.32 12.08 -7.09
CA PRO A 10 9.62 11.25 -8.26
C PRO A 10 9.26 9.77 -8.10
N ASP A 11 9.41 9.22 -6.89
CA ASP A 11 9.05 7.85 -6.53
C ASP A 11 7.53 7.60 -6.54
N ILE A 12 6.72 8.56 -6.09
CA ILE A 12 5.26 8.49 -6.18
C ILE A 12 4.79 8.61 -7.63
N VAL A 13 5.40 9.50 -8.41
CA VAL A 13 5.15 9.62 -9.85
C VAL A 13 5.49 8.30 -10.55
N ARG A 14 6.60 7.66 -10.16
CA ARG A 14 6.99 6.36 -10.70
C ARG A 14 5.95 5.28 -10.41
N LEU A 15 5.40 5.19 -9.19
CA LEU A 15 4.32 4.25 -8.89
C LEU A 15 3.13 4.41 -9.85
N ARG A 16 2.69 5.65 -10.09
CA ARG A 16 1.60 5.95 -11.06
C ARG A 16 1.96 5.55 -12.48
N ASN A 17 3.17 5.90 -12.93
CA ASN A 17 3.65 5.58 -14.28
C ASN A 17 3.80 4.08 -14.52
N GLU A 18 4.08 3.31 -13.46
CA GLU A 18 4.09 1.85 -13.51
C GLU A 18 2.70 1.22 -13.39
N GLY A 19 1.64 2.04 -13.31
CA GLY A 19 0.25 1.61 -13.39
C GLY A 19 -0.43 1.34 -12.04
N TYR A 20 0.21 1.64 -10.91
CA TYR A 20 -0.43 1.52 -9.61
C TYR A 20 -1.55 2.56 -9.44
N GLU A 21 -2.63 2.16 -8.78
CA GLU A 21 -3.71 3.06 -8.36
C GLU A 21 -3.29 3.85 -7.12
N VAL A 22 -2.67 5.02 -7.33
CA VAL A 22 -2.06 5.82 -6.25
C VAL A 22 -2.91 7.02 -5.86
N GLU A 23 -3.26 7.09 -4.59
CA GLU A 23 -3.94 8.21 -3.96
C GLU A 23 -3.12 8.77 -2.79
N ILE A 24 -3.11 10.09 -2.62
CA ILE A 24 -2.59 10.75 -1.41
C ILE A 24 -3.78 11.39 -0.70
N ARG A 25 -3.95 11.05 0.59
CA ARG A 25 -4.95 11.65 1.48
C ARG A 25 -4.26 12.19 2.73
N GLY A 26 -4.21 13.50 2.89
CA GLY A 26 -3.41 14.15 3.92
C GLY A 26 -1.96 13.65 3.91
N THR A 27 -1.50 13.08 5.02
CA THR A 27 -0.16 12.48 5.17
C THR A 27 -0.11 10.98 4.89
N HIS A 28 -1.04 10.43 4.11
CA HIS A 28 -1.09 9.01 3.78
C HIS A 28 -0.99 8.77 2.27
N LEU A 29 -0.15 7.80 1.91
CA LEU A 29 -0.03 7.22 0.59
C LEU A 29 -0.85 5.92 0.54
N LEU A 30 -1.79 5.85 -0.39
CA LEU A 30 -2.64 4.69 -0.62
C LEU A 30 -2.32 4.09 -2.00
N VAL A 31 -2.21 2.76 -2.05
CA VAL A 31 -2.14 1.97 -3.28
C VAL A 31 -3.28 0.96 -3.25
N SER A 32 -4.33 1.20 -4.03
CA SER A 32 -5.52 0.34 -4.10
C SER A 32 -5.36 -0.79 -5.11
N HIS A 33 -6.36 -1.69 -5.14
CA HIS A 33 -6.44 -2.80 -6.07
C HIS A 33 -5.25 -3.76 -5.97
N VAL A 34 -4.71 -3.98 -4.77
CA VAL A 34 -3.63 -4.95 -4.55
C VAL A 34 -4.25 -6.35 -4.40
N PRO A 35 -4.00 -7.29 -5.34
CA PRO A 35 -4.50 -8.65 -5.22
C PRO A 35 -3.95 -9.34 -3.97
N CYS A 36 -4.77 -10.10 -3.27
CA CYS A 36 -4.37 -10.97 -2.18
C CYS A 36 -5.20 -12.24 -2.18
N VAL A 37 -4.78 -13.25 -1.42
CA VAL A 37 -5.59 -14.45 -1.16
C VAL A 37 -6.12 -14.37 0.26
N ASN A 38 -7.41 -14.66 0.47
CA ASN A 38 -8.03 -14.69 1.80
C ASN A 38 -7.86 -16.08 2.48
N ALA A 39 -8.35 -16.22 3.71
CA ALA A 39 -8.27 -17.48 4.47
C ALA A 39 -9.03 -18.66 3.84
N SER A 40 -9.94 -18.39 2.90
CA SER A 40 -10.67 -19.41 2.12
C SER A 40 -9.95 -19.79 0.82
N GLY A 41 -8.75 -19.26 0.57
CA GLY A 41 -8.02 -19.50 -0.68
C GLY A 41 -8.58 -18.75 -1.88
N GLN A 42 -9.43 -17.75 -1.67
CA GLN A 42 -10.04 -16.95 -2.74
C GLN A 42 -9.23 -15.69 -3.00
N ILE A 43 -9.18 -15.27 -4.27
CA ILE A 43 -8.56 -14.00 -4.65
C ILE A 43 -9.49 -12.85 -4.28
N GLU A 44 -8.96 -11.90 -3.53
CA GLU A 44 -9.60 -10.63 -3.19
C GLU A 44 -8.63 -9.47 -3.46
N PHE A 45 -9.07 -8.25 -3.20
CA PHE A 45 -8.27 -7.05 -3.39
C PHE A 45 -8.31 -6.18 -2.15
N GLY A 46 -7.18 -5.56 -1.83
CA GLY A 46 -7.08 -4.60 -0.74
C GLY A 46 -6.31 -3.34 -1.12
N THR A 47 -6.06 -2.53 -0.11
CA THR A 47 -5.34 -1.25 -0.24
C THR A 47 -4.18 -1.22 0.74
N LEU A 48 -2.98 -0.98 0.21
CA LEU A 48 -1.81 -0.67 1.02
C LEU A 48 -1.85 0.80 1.44
N VAL A 49 -1.52 1.07 2.71
CA VAL A 49 -1.48 2.43 3.25
C VAL A 49 -0.17 2.66 3.99
N SER A 50 0.56 3.71 3.63
CA SER A 50 1.75 4.16 4.33
C SER A 50 1.60 5.61 4.77
N THR A 51 2.15 5.96 5.94
CA THR A 51 2.40 7.35 6.29
C THR A 51 3.46 7.96 5.36
N LEU A 52 3.29 9.23 5.02
CA LEU A 52 4.21 10.08 4.26
C LEU A 52 5.04 10.91 5.25
N ALA A 53 6.36 10.76 5.19
CA ALA A 53 7.31 11.57 5.93
C ALA A 53 7.56 12.87 5.16
N LEU A 54 7.37 14.01 5.82
CA LEU A 54 7.45 15.33 5.20
C LEU A 54 8.56 16.18 5.84
N ALA A 55 9.32 16.89 5.01
CA ALA A 55 10.20 17.98 5.42
C ALA A 55 9.73 19.26 4.75
N GLY A 56 8.92 20.05 5.48
CA GLY A 56 8.15 21.14 4.88
C GLY A 56 7.14 20.59 3.88
N ASN A 57 7.21 21.03 2.63
CA ASN A 57 6.30 20.59 1.56
C ASN A 57 6.91 19.51 0.63
N ALA A 58 8.02 18.90 1.04
CA ALA A 58 8.69 17.84 0.31
C ALA A 58 8.50 16.49 1.00
N ILE A 59 8.13 15.47 0.22
CA ILE A 59 8.15 14.07 0.67
C ILE A 59 9.61 13.64 0.80
N THR A 60 9.92 13.00 1.92
CA THR A 60 11.23 12.41 2.22
C THR A 60 11.11 10.89 2.29
N LYS A 61 12.23 10.18 2.53
CA LYS A 61 12.20 8.72 2.64
C LYS A 61 11.24 8.24 3.76
N PRO A 62 10.68 7.02 3.65
CA PRO A 62 9.87 6.44 4.73
C PRO A 62 10.61 6.42 6.08
N ASP A 63 9.94 6.89 7.13
CA ASP A 63 10.40 6.85 8.52
C ASP A 63 10.14 5.49 9.20
N THR A 64 9.14 4.77 8.69
CA THR A 64 8.76 3.43 9.12
C THR A 64 8.73 2.44 7.95
N HIS A 65 9.07 1.19 8.25
CA HIS A 65 8.92 0.08 7.31
C HIS A 65 7.52 -0.50 7.32
N VAL A 66 6.73 -0.25 8.37
CA VAL A 66 5.38 -0.79 8.50
C VAL A 66 4.48 -0.22 7.42
N VAL A 67 3.65 -1.08 6.83
CA VAL A 67 2.53 -0.69 5.98
C VAL A 67 1.25 -1.17 6.64
N HIS A 68 0.18 -0.41 6.47
CA HIS A 68 -1.16 -0.81 6.84
C HIS A 68 -1.90 -1.40 5.64
N PHE A 69 -2.93 -2.19 5.90
CA PHE A 69 -3.71 -2.84 4.86
C PHE A 69 -5.20 -2.76 5.18
N ILE A 70 -5.97 -2.34 4.18
CA ILE A 70 -7.43 -2.32 4.18
C ILE A 70 -7.90 -3.47 3.31
N GLY A 71 -8.72 -4.37 3.85
CA GLY A 71 -9.17 -5.59 3.20
C GLY A 71 -8.95 -6.84 4.05
N PRO A 72 -9.19 -8.04 3.49
CA PRO A 72 -8.99 -9.30 4.20
C PRO A 72 -7.51 -9.54 4.52
N HIS A 73 -7.22 -10.34 5.53
CA HIS A 73 -5.84 -10.71 5.85
C HIS A 73 -5.22 -11.48 4.67
N PRO A 74 -4.10 -11.03 4.08
CA PRO A 74 -3.39 -11.78 3.04
C PRO A 74 -2.88 -13.12 3.56
N CYS A 75 -3.14 -14.15 2.78
CA CYS A 75 -2.77 -15.52 3.02
C CYS A 75 -1.93 -16.07 1.85
N HIS A 76 -1.26 -17.19 2.11
CA HIS A 76 -0.73 -18.07 1.08
C HIS A 76 -1.89 -18.71 0.28
N LYS A 77 -1.54 -19.33 -0.85
CA LYS A 77 -2.50 -19.97 -1.77
C LYS A 77 -3.35 -21.07 -1.14
N ASP A 78 -2.91 -21.64 -0.01
CA ASP A 78 -3.63 -22.66 0.75
C ASP A 78 -4.52 -22.08 1.87
N GLY A 79 -4.62 -20.75 1.95
CA GLY A 79 -5.39 -20.04 2.98
C GLY A 79 -4.63 -19.81 4.29
N SER A 80 -3.39 -20.31 4.43
CA SER A 80 -2.58 -20.07 5.63
C SER A 80 -2.07 -18.62 5.70
N ILE A 81 -2.06 -18.03 6.89
CA ILE A 81 -1.64 -16.64 7.11
C ILE A 81 -0.17 -16.45 6.72
N MET A 82 0.15 -15.35 6.04
CA MET A 82 1.51 -14.90 5.75
C MET A 82 2.24 -14.36 7.00
N SER A 83 2.49 -15.22 7.98
CA SER A 83 3.10 -14.87 9.28
C SER A 83 4.45 -14.16 9.17
N GLN A 84 5.21 -14.39 8.09
CA GLN A 84 6.53 -13.81 7.85
C GLN A 84 6.53 -12.28 7.67
N ILE A 85 5.39 -11.69 7.32
CA ILE A 85 5.24 -10.23 7.21
C ILE A 85 4.26 -9.66 8.24
N GLN A 86 3.59 -10.51 9.03
CA GLN A 86 2.55 -10.07 9.95
C GLN A 86 3.11 -9.15 11.04
N HIS A 87 2.41 -8.05 11.31
CA HIS A 87 2.76 -7.12 12.39
C HIS A 87 1.59 -6.95 13.39
N SER A 88 0.40 -6.58 12.92
CA SER A 88 -0.82 -6.52 13.75
C SER A 88 -2.06 -6.76 12.89
N SER A 89 -3.09 -7.36 13.49
CA SER A 89 -4.39 -7.65 12.85
C SER A 89 -5.54 -7.03 13.64
N GLN A 90 -5.34 -5.79 14.10
CA GLN A 90 -6.33 -5.01 14.81
C GLN A 90 -6.75 -3.81 13.96
N ALA A 91 -8.07 -3.54 13.94
CA ALA A 91 -8.59 -2.38 13.24
C ALA A 91 -8.01 -1.08 13.83
N GLN A 92 -7.49 -0.21 12.97
CA GLN A 92 -6.88 1.06 13.36
C GLN A 92 -7.35 2.18 12.43
N THR A 93 -7.92 3.23 13.00
CA THR A 93 -8.21 4.48 12.29
C THR A 93 -6.92 5.27 12.12
N LEU A 94 -6.50 5.49 10.87
CA LEU A 94 -5.27 6.23 10.53
C LEU A 94 -5.56 7.72 10.28
N ALA A 95 -6.69 7.99 9.66
CA ALA A 95 -7.22 9.32 9.39
C ALA A 95 -8.73 9.20 9.13
N GLU A 96 -9.40 10.34 8.95
CA GLU A 96 -10.80 10.35 8.51
C GLU A 96 -10.95 9.57 7.19
N GLY A 97 -11.87 8.61 7.16
CA GLY A 97 -12.11 7.75 6.00
C GLY A 97 -11.00 6.72 5.70
N ILE A 98 -10.00 6.55 6.56
CA ILE A 98 -8.94 5.54 6.41
C ILE A 98 -8.89 4.65 7.66
N VAL A 99 -9.51 3.47 7.56
CA VAL A 99 -9.52 2.44 8.61
C VAL A 99 -8.83 1.19 8.09
N ALA A 100 -7.66 0.89 8.65
CA ALA A 100 -6.89 -0.31 8.30
C ALA A 100 -7.32 -1.50 9.15
N ASN A 101 -7.35 -2.69 8.57
CA ASN A 101 -7.68 -3.95 9.24
C ASN A 101 -6.42 -4.64 9.78
N HIS A 102 -5.30 -4.46 9.07
CA HIS A 102 -4.05 -5.15 9.32
C HIS A 102 -2.86 -4.20 9.14
N SER A 103 -1.70 -4.64 9.61
CA SER A 103 -0.40 -4.04 9.30
C SER A 103 0.66 -5.12 9.12
N PHE A 104 1.66 -4.81 8.30
CA PHE A 104 2.73 -5.71 7.92
C PHE A 104 4.10 -5.04 8.05
N SER A 105 5.11 -5.82 8.42
CA SER A 105 6.51 -5.39 8.53
C SER A 105 7.40 -6.32 7.71
N HIS A 106 8.00 -5.78 6.66
CA HIS A 106 8.95 -6.49 5.80
C HIS A 106 10.16 -5.59 5.61
N LYS A 107 11.04 -5.51 6.62
CA LYS A 107 12.16 -4.55 6.65
C LYS A 107 13.37 -5.07 5.82
N PRO A 108 13.82 -4.36 4.77
CA PRO A 108 15.11 -4.62 4.14
C PRO A 108 16.27 -4.24 5.06
N LYS A 109 17.46 -4.82 4.84
CA LYS A 109 18.66 -4.58 5.67
C LYS A 109 18.98 -3.08 5.87
N ASN A 110 18.83 -2.28 4.82
CA ASN A 110 19.11 -0.84 4.84
C ASN A 110 17.84 0.02 4.94
N GLY A 111 16.68 -0.59 5.19
CA GLY A 111 15.38 0.07 5.05
C GLY A 111 14.97 0.29 3.60
N TYR A 112 13.86 1.00 3.41
CA TYR A 112 13.40 1.40 2.08
C TYR A 112 14.01 2.76 1.72
N PRO A 113 14.63 2.89 0.53
CA PRO A 113 15.24 4.14 0.10
C PRO A 113 14.19 5.22 -0.22
N ASP A 114 13.01 4.82 -0.70
CA ASP A 114 11.91 5.69 -1.09
C ASP A 114 10.55 4.95 -0.95
N TYR A 115 9.45 5.63 -1.29
CA TYR A 115 8.11 5.03 -1.23
C TYR A 115 7.83 4.08 -2.39
N TYR A 116 8.47 4.26 -3.54
CA TYR A 116 8.33 3.34 -4.67
C TYR A 116 8.77 1.94 -4.25
N GLU A 117 9.99 1.80 -3.74
CA GLU A 117 10.56 0.52 -3.31
C GLU A 117 9.74 -0.10 -2.18
N LYS A 118 9.25 0.73 -1.24
CA LYS A 118 8.37 0.27 -0.16
C LYS A 118 7.08 -0.33 -0.70
N MET A 119 6.31 0.45 -1.47
CA MET A 119 4.97 0.04 -1.89
C MET A 119 5.03 -1.06 -2.95
N ASN A 120 5.97 -1.00 -3.88
CA ASN A 120 6.21 -2.05 -4.87
C ASN A 120 6.52 -3.38 -4.17
N ARG A 121 7.42 -3.38 -3.18
CA ARG A 121 7.80 -4.61 -2.48
C ARG A 121 6.62 -5.26 -1.74
N TYR A 122 5.81 -4.47 -1.05
CA TYR A 122 4.64 -5.00 -0.36
C TYR A 122 3.60 -5.52 -1.36
N ALA A 123 3.35 -4.79 -2.46
CA ALA A 123 2.45 -5.23 -3.50
C ALA A 123 2.90 -6.56 -4.12
N GLU A 124 4.19 -6.72 -4.44
CA GLU A 124 4.77 -7.97 -4.95
C GLU A 124 4.55 -9.14 -3.98
N VAL A 125 4.91 -8.96 -2.71
CA VAL A 125 4.82 -10.03 -1.70
C VAL A 125 3.37 -10.47 -1.49
N ILE A 126 2.45 -9.51 -1.35
CA ILE A 126 1.03 -9.79 -1.09
C ILE A 126 0.33 -10.35 -2.33
N SER A 127 0.70 -9.92 -3.53
CA SER A 127 0.08 -10.37 -4.78
C SER A 127 0.58 -11.75 -5.23
N ALA A 128 1.77 -12.17 -4.83
CA ALA A 128 2.39 -13.40 -5.33
C ALA A 128 1.49 -14.67 -5.18
N PRO A 129 0.81 -14.90 -4.03
CA PRO A 129 -0.14 -16.02 -3.92
C PRO A 129 -1.32 -15.92 -4.90
N ALA A 130 -1.89 -14.73 -5.08
CA ALA A 130 -3.01 -14.51 -5.99
C ALA A 130 -2.59 -14.71 -7.45
N GLN A 131 -1.43 -14.19 -7.84
CA GLN A 131 -0.85 -14.35 -9.18
C GLN A 131 -0.47 -15.80 -9.50
N SER A 132 -0.12 -16.59 -8.48
CA SER A 132 0.11 -18.03 -8.65
C SER A 132 -1.20 -18.81 -8.89
N LEU A 133 -2.35 -18.29 -8.47
CA LEU A 133 -3.66 -18.89 -8.70
C LEU A 133 -4.28 -18.41 -10.02
N ASP A 134 -4.14 -17.12 -10.32
CA ASP A 134 -4.59 -16.49 -11.56
C ASP A 134 -3.53 -15.48 -12.06
N PRO A 135 -2.75 -15.81 -13.11
CA PRO A 135 -1.75 -14.91 -13.67
C PRO A 135 -2.29 -13.60 -14.27
N ALA A 136 -3.60 -13.49 -14.50
CA ALA A 136 -4.21 -12.27 -15.05
C ALA A 136 -4.41 -11.17 -13.99
N VAL A 137 -4.39 -11.51 -12.70
CA VAL A 137 -4.61 -10.52 -11.63
C VAL A 137 -3.37 -9.65 -11.40
N THR A 138 -3.56 -8.35 -11.21
CA THR A 138 -2.47 -7.39 -11.09
C THR A 138 -2.85 -6.19 -10.24
N ALA A 139 -1.88 -5.62 -9.53
CA ALA A 139 -2.02 -4.32 -8.85
C ALA A 139 -1.79 -3.12 -9.79
N LYS A 140 -1.34 -3.38 -11.02
CA LYS A 140 -0.96 -2.35 -12.02
C LYS A 140 -2.07 -2.23 -13.08
N THR A 141 -3.15 -1.52 -12.75
CA THR A 141 -4.34 -1.39 -13.63
C THR A 141 -4.26 -0.19 -14.59
N PHE A 142 -3.30 0.71 -14.39
CA PHE A 142 -3.22 2.02 -15.06
C PHE A 142 -4.45 2.91 -14.84
N ARG A 143 -5.31 2.58 -13.87
CA ARG A 143 -6.43 3.43 -13.51
C ARG A 143 -5.91 4.67 -12.80
N VAL A 144 -6.23 5.83 -13.37
CA VAL A 144 -5.94 7.12 -12.75
C VAL A 144 -6.94 7.33 -11.61
N ILE A 145 -6.43 7.53 -10.40
CA ILE A 145 -7.24 7.94 -9.25
C ILE A 145 -7.16 9.46 -9.14
N GLU A 146 -8.27 10.13 -9.40
CA GLU A 146 -8.38 11.57 -9.18
C GLU A 146 -8.26 11.87 -7.68
N ALA A 147 -7.42 12.83 -7.33
CA ALA A 147 -7.36 13.32 -5.95
C ALA A 147 -8.71 13.98 -5.63
N LYS A 148 -9.42 13.46 -4.63
CA LYS A 148 -10.59 14.15 -4.12
C LYS A 148 -10.13 15.46 -3.45
N PRO A 149 -10.73 16.61 -3.77
CA PRO A 149 -10.57 17.80 -2.95
C PRO A 149 -11.01 17.44 -1.52
N GLU A 150 -10.21 17.78 -0.51
CA GLU A 150 -10.70 17.83 0.87
C GLU A 150 -11.83 18.87 0.92
N GLU A 151 -13.01 18.48 1.38
CA GLU A 151 -14.12 19.41 1.68
C GLU A 151 -13.85 20.19 2.97
#